data_AF-A0A7X7MIN2-F1
#
_entry.id   AF-A0A7X7MIN2-F1
#
_cell.length_a   1.000
_cell.length_b   1.000
_cell.length_c   1.000
_cell.angle_alpha   90.00
_cell.angle_beta   90.00
_cell.angle_gamma   90.00
#
_symmetry.space_group_name_H-M   'P 1'
#
loop_
_entity.id
_entity.type
_entity.pdbx_description
1 polymer ?
#
loop_
_entity_poly.entity_id
_entity_poly.type
_entity_poly.pdbx_seq_one_letter_code
_entity_poly.pdbx_strand_id
1 'polypeptide(L)'
;MRIRQILFLAVAWCICSYSAAAAELELFAPGKILPVVMATDAFPNTVQAGQDLITYLEKISGQRPQLLTGANAELPAAAIWIGAHPALPRVFPGVDLSFQYPEETRIYCDGKNLLIIGKDVLRGQGKTALQRESGTANAIYTFLQDDLGVRWLWPGELGTDCPQLERLSIAPLDK
;
A
#
# COMPACT_ATOMS: atom_id res chain seq x y z
N MET A 1 -26.15 -68.98 -21.07
CA MET A 1 -24.71 -68.79 -20.74
C MET A 1 -24.43 -67.29 -20.66
N ARG A 2 -23.60 -66.88 -19.70
CA ARG A 2 -23.61 -65.57 -19.02
C ARG A 2 -23.23 -64.35 -19.88
N ILE A 3 -24.04 -63.31 -19.72
CA ILE A 3 -23.78 -61.88 -19.95
C ILE A 3 -22.49 -61.44 -19.25
N ARG A 4 -21.65 -60.65 -19.93
CA ARG A 4 -20.69 -59.75 -19.28
C ARG A 4 -20.66 -58.41 -20.00
N GLN A 5 -21.45 -57.48 -19.47
CA GLN A 5 -21.33 -56.05 -19.71
C GLN A 5 -20.06 -55.57 -18.99
N ILE A 6 -19.20 -54.83 -19.70
CA ILE A 6 -18.09 -54.09 -19.08
C ILE A 6 -18.45 -52.61 -19.22
N LEU A 7 -19.03 -52.06 -18.17
CA LEU A 7 -19.28 -50.63 -18.01
C LEU A 7 -17.94 -49.97 -17.66
N PHE A 8 -17.34 -49.23 -18.61
CA PHE A 8 -16.23 -48.33 -18.31
C PHE A 8 -16.81 -47.03 -17.74
N LEU A 9 -16.87 -46.93 -16.41
CA LEU A 9 -17.10 -45.67 -15.70
C LEU A 9 -15.80 -44.87 -15.67
N ALA A 10 -15.63 -43.96 -16.62
CA ALA A 10 -14.59 -42.95 -16.58
C ALA A 10 -14.98 -41.89 -15.54
N VAL A 11 -14.46 -42.02 -14.32
CA VAL A 11 -14.52 -40.96 -13.31
C VAL A 11 -13.48 -39.92 -13.70
N ALA A 12 -13.93 -38.87 -14.40
CA ALA A 12 -13.12 -37.69 -14.65
C ALA A 12 -12.97 -36.92 -13.33
N TRP A 13 -11.84 -37.11 -12.65
CA TRP A 13 -11.43 -36.32 -11.51
C TRP A 13 -11.01 -34.94 -12.05
N CYS A 14 -11.96 -34.01 -12.15
CA CYS A 14 -11.63 -32.59 -12.29
C CYS A 14 -10.93 -32.17 -11.01
N ILE A 15 -9.60 -32.18 -11.04
CA ILE A 15 -8.77 -31.46 -10.08
C ILE A 15 -8.99 -29.99 -10.42
N CYS A 16 -10.06 -29.40 -9.89
CA CYS A 16 -10.16 -27.96 -9.74
C CYS A 16 -9.08 -27.58 -8.73
N SER A 17 -7.88 -27.30 -9.22
CA SER A 17 -6.86 -26.60 -8.47
C SER A 17 -7.49 -25.28 -8.05
N TYR A 18 -8.02 -25.21 -6.83
CA TYR A 18 -8.36 -23.97 -6.17
C TYR A 18 -7.01 -23.30 -5.92
N SER A 19 -6.49 -22.61 -6.94
CA SER A 19 -5.44 -21.64 -6.71
C SER A 19 -6.10 -20.62 -5.82
N ALA A 20 -5.80 -20.66 -4.52
CA ALA A 20 -6.10 -19.57 -3.62
C ALA A 20 -5.30 -18.38 -4.16
N ALA A 21 -5.91 -17.62 -5.08
CA ALA A 21 -5.40 -16.32 -5.45
C ALA A 21 -5.26 -15.57 -4.14
N ALA A 22 -4.04 -15.19 -3.78
CA ALA A 22 -3.80 -14.42 -2.59
C ALA A 22 -4.69 -13.17 -2.68
N ALA A 23 -5.52 -12.94 -1.66
CA ALA A 23 -6.57 -11.92 -1.74
C ALA A 23 -5.95 -10.57 -2.11
N GLU A 24 -6.40 -9.98 -3.21
CA GLU A 24 -5.93 -8.65 -3.61
C GLU A 24 -6.52 -7.62 -2.65
N LEU A 25 -5.67 -6.70 -2.20
CA LEU A 25 -6.10 -5.61 -1.34
C LEU A 25 -6.80 -4.55 -2.17
N GLU A 26 -8.12 -4.47 -2.06
CA GLU A 26 -8.92 -3.40 -2.66
C GLU A 26 -8.68 -2.07 -1.93
N LEU A 27 -7.92 -1.17 -2.54
CA LEU A 27 -7.63 0.16 -2.00
C LEU A 27 -8.85 1.07 -2.04
N PHE A 28 -9.57 1.03 -3.16
CA PHE A 28 -10.84 1.74 -3.32
C PHE A 28 -11.75 1.06 -4.35
N ALA A 29 -13.03 1.33 -4.18
CA ALA A 29 -14.15 0.94 -5.04
C ALA A 29 -15.28 1.97 -4.85
N PRO A 30 -16.37 1.95 -5.62
CA PRO A 30 -17.48 2.89 -5.41
C PRO A 30 -18.02 2.84 -3.97
N GLY A 31 -17.95 3.97 -3.26
CA GLY A 31 -18.41 4.11 -1.87
C GLY A 31 -17.47 3.53 -0.80
N LYS A 32 -16.27 3.10 -1.18
CA LYS A 32 -15.29 2.51 -0.26
C LYS A 32 -13.87 2.96 -0.62
N ILE A 33 -13.14 3.45 0.37
CA ILE A 33 -11.71 3.73 0.26
C ILE A 33 -11.02 3.39 1.58
N LEU A 34 -9.85 2.73 1.51
CA LEU A 34 -9.07 2.43 2.69
C LEU A 34 -8.55 3.72 3.35
N PRO A 35 -8.54 3.78 4.69
CA PRO A 35 -7.91 4.89 5.39
C PRO A 35 -6.39 4.85 5.22
N VAL A 36 -5.77 6.02 5.32
CA VAL A 36 -4.32 6.18 5.42
C VAL A 36 -3.95 6.31 6.90
N VAL A 37 -2.96 5.55 7.36
CA VAL A 37 -2.47 5.57 8.74
C VAL A 37 -1.04 6.11 8.79
N MET A 38 -0.81 7.12 9.61
CA MET A 38 0.49 7.79 9.78
C MET A 38 0.77 8.09 11.25
N ALA A 39 2.04 8.07 11.68
CA ALA A 39 2.37 8.41 13.06
C ALA A 39 2.10 9.90 13.34
N THR A 40 1.69 10.23 14.57
CA THR A 40 1.46 11.63 14.98
C THR A 40 2.73 12.48 14.92
N ASP A 41 3.87 11.85 15.14
CA ASP A 41 5.22 12.42 15.12
C ASP A 41 6.01 11.99 13.87
N ALA A 42 5.31 11.69 12.76
CA ALA A 42 5.94 11.37 11.49
C ALA A 42 6.89 12.49 11.02
N PHE A 43 7.92 12.10 10.28
CA PHE A 43 8.92 13.02 9.74
C PHE A 43 8.27 14.10 8.82
N PRO A 44 8.79 15.34 8.78
CA PRO A 44 8.16 16.43 8.03
C PRO A 44 7.90 16.11 6.55
N ASN A 45 8.84 15.49 5.85
CA ASN A 45 8.65 15.13 4.44
C ASN A 45 7.64 13.98 4.28
N THR A 46 7.56 13.09 5.26
CA THR A 46 6.54 12.02 5.32
C THR A 46 5.14 12.60 5.52
N VAL A 47 5.00 13.63 6.37
CA VAL A 47 3.74 14.34 6.56
C VAL A 47 3.29 14.99 5.26
N GLN A 48 4.18 15.69 4.56
CA GLN A 48 3.86 16.31 3.27
C GLN A 48 3.49 15.27 2.21
N ALA A 49 4.33 14.25 2.01
CA ALA A 49 4.05 13.20 1.03
C ALA A 49 2.79 12.39 1.36
N GLY A 50 2.47 12.19 2.64
CA GLY A 50 1.23 11.56 3.08
C GLY A 50 -0.01 12.38 2.74
N GLN A 51 0.08 13.71 2.85
CA GLN A 51 -1.00 14.61 2.39
C GLN A 51 -1.15 14.55 0.87
N ASP A 52 -0.04 14.54 0.13
CA ASP A 52 -0.06 14.40 -1.32
C ASP A 52 -0.69 13.07 -1.74
N LEU A 53 -0.34 11.96 -1.07
CA LEU A 53 -0.95 10.64 -1.30
C LEU A 53 -2.47 10.70 -1.16
N ILE A 54 -2.99 11.32 -0.10
CA ILE A 54 -4.43 11.51 0.12
C ILE A 54 -5.04 12.33 -1.02
N THR A 55 -4.40 13.43 -1.42
CA THR A 55 -4.87 14.29 -2.51
C THR A 55 -4.90 13.53 -3.84
N TYR A 56 -3.89 12.73 -4.17
CA TYR A 56 -3.88 11.94 -5.40
C TYR A 56 -4.89 10.80 -5.37
N LEU A 57 -5.05 10.12 -4.23
CA LEU A 57 -6.11 9.12 -4.07
C LEU A 57 -7.51 9.75 -4.27
N GLU A 58 -7.74 10.95 -3.75
CA GLU A 58 -8.97 11.71 -3.98
C GLU A 58 -9.16 12.08 -5.45
N LYS A 59 -8.11 12.62 -6.10
CA LYS A 59 -8.15 12.96 -7.53
C LYS A 59 -8.42 11.74 -8.41
N ILE A 60 -7.85 10.58 -8.09
CA ILE A 60 -7.96 9.37 -8.91
C ILE A 60 -9.28 8.65 -8.71
N SER A 61 -9.74 8.54 -7.46
CA SER A 61 -10.90 7.73 -7.08
C SER A 61 -12.20 8.53 -6.91
N GLY A 62 -12.12 9.86 -6.87
CA GLY A 62 -13.23 10.75 -6.50
C GLY A 62 -13.62 10.69 -5.02
N GLN A 63 -12.88 9.94 -4.19
CA GLN A 63 -13.18 9.71 -2.77
C GLN A 63 -11.94 10.05 -1.94
N ARG A 64 -12.12 10.84 -0.86
CA ARG A 64 -11.01 11.22 0.00
C ARG A 64 -10.78 10.19 1.12
N PRO A 65 -9.59 9.55 1.21
CA PRO A 65 -9.25 8.70 2.34
C PRO A 65 -9.32 9.44 3.67
N GLN A 66 -9.78 8.76 4.72
CA GLN A 66 -9.59 9.25 6.09
C GLN A 66 -8.11 9.13 6.47
N LEU A 67 -7.53 10.19 7.02
CA LEU A 67 -6.22 10.14 7.67
C LEU A 67 -6.39 9.80 9.15
N LEU A 68 -5.81 8.68 9.58
CA LEU A 68 -5.75 8.25 10.98
C LEU A 68 -4.34 8.51 11.50
N THR A 69 -4.23 9.22 12.62
CA THR A 69 -2.95 9.47 13.28
C THR A 69 -2.93 8.95 14.71
N GLY A 70 -1.76 8.46 15.12
CA GLY A 70 -1.49 8.02 16.49
C GLY A 70 -1.70 6.53 16.74
N ALA A 71 -1.37 6.10 17.96
CA ALA A 71 -1.26 4.68 18.30
C ALA A 71 -2.57 4.02 18.80
N ASN A 72 -3.63 4.79 19.10
CA ASN A 72 -4.85 4.27 19.75
C ASN A 72 -6.15 4.99 19.32
N ALA A 73 -6.96 4.27 18.54
CA ALA A 73 -8.38 3.96 18.73
C ALA A 73 -8.76 3.01 17.56
N GLU A 74 -8.98 1.73 17.85
CA GLU A 74 -9.31 0.66 16.88
C GLU A 74 -8.61 0.78 15.51
N LEU A 75 -7.42 0.19 15.38
CA LEU A 75 -6.75 0.09 14.09
C LEU A 75 -7.72 -0.53 13.07
N PRO A 76 -7.86 0.07 11.88
CA PRO A 76 -8.80 -0.41 10.89
C PRO A 76 -8.45 -1.84 10.48
N ALA A 77 -9.46 -2.60 10.04
CA ALA A 77 -9.26 -3.97 9.59
C ALA A 77 -8.29 -4.07 8.40
N ALA A 78 -8.22 -3.03 7.58
CA ALA A 78 -7.30 -2.88 6.44
C ALA A 78 -6.97 -1.39 6.27
N ALA A 79 -5.72 -1.06 5.92
CA ALA A 79 -5.28 0.32 5.71
C ALA A 79 -4.06 0.43 4.80
N ILE A 80 -3.81 1.67 4.36
CA ILE A 80 -2.56 2.12 3.75
C ILE A 80 -1.70 2.76 4.85
N TRP A 81 -0.64 2.09 5.26
CA TRP A 81 0.30 2.52 6.28
C TRP A 81 1.44 3.28 5.65
N ILE A 82 1.74 4.48 6.16
CA ILE A 82 2.84 5.31 5.66
C ILE A 82 3.87 5.61 6.75
N GLY A 83 5.14 5.35 6.45
CA GLY A 83 6.27 5.64 7.31
C GLY A 83 6.34 4.80 8.59
N ALA A 84 7.32 5.12 9.43
CA ALA A 84 7.48 4.47 10.73
C ALA A 84 6.25 4.71 11.62
N HIS A 85 5.74 3.63 12.23
CA HIS A 85 4.60 3.70 13.14
C HIS A 85 4.75 2.70 14.30
N PRO A 86 4.40 3.06 15.56
CA PRO A 86 4.54 2.16 16.71
C PRO A 86 3.79 0.83 16.58
N ALA A 87 2.71 0.80 15.79
CA ALA A 87 1.90 -0.40 15.55
C ALA A 87 2.46 -1.36 14.49
N LEU A 88 3.47 -0.98 13.70
CA LEU A 88 3.97 -1.83 12.60
C LEU A 88 4.38 -3.24 13.05
N PRO A 89 5.08 -3.45 14.19
CA PRO A 89 5.45 -4.81 14.62
C PRO A 89 4.24 -5.72 14.89
N ARG A 90 3.08 -5.13 15.25
CA ARG A 90 1.83 -5.87 15.47
C ARG A 90 1.08 -6.12 14.15
N VAL A 91 1.10 -5.15 13.25
CA VAL A 91 0.33 -5.21 11.98
C VAL A 91 1.06 -6.06 10.93
N PHE A 92 2.39 -5.98 10.91
CA PHE A 92 3.28 -6.65 9.97
C PHE A 92 4.30 -7.52 10.72
N PRO A 93 3.85 -8.55 11.46
CA PRO A 93 4.76 -9.38 12.24
C PRO A 93 5.73 -10.13 11.32
N GLY A 94 7.03 -10.04 11.63
CA GLY A 94 8.09 -10.71 10.86
C GLY A 94 8.55 -9.97 9.60
N VAL A 95 7.98 -8.80 9.29
CA VAL A 95 8.49 -7.94 8.22
C VAL A 95 9.72 -7.17 8.74
N ASP A 96 10.87 -7.37 8.09
CA ASP A 96 12.09 -6.65 8.42
C ASP A 96 12.02 -5.20 7.93
N LEU A 97 12.06 -4.25 8.87
CA LEU A 97 12.04 -2.81 8.58
C LEU A 97 13.38 -2.15 8.93
N SER A 98 14.46 -2.94 8.98
CA SER A 98 15.81 -2.45 9.26
C SER A 98 16.52 -1.99 7.98
N PHE A 99 16.30 -0.73 7.60
CA PHE A 99 16.93 -0.13 6.42
C PHE A 99 18.44 0.07 6.60
N GLN A 100 19.23 -0.61 5.77
CA GLN A 100 20.69 -0.59 5.84
C GLN A 100 21.28 0.51 4.97
N TYR A 101 20.66 0.77 3.81
CA TYR A 101 21.21 1.69 2.81
C TYR A 101 20.55 3.08 2.88
N PRO A 102 21.24 4.15 2.46
CA PRO A 102 20.65 5.47 2.40
C PRO A 102 19.45 5.52 1.47
N GLU A 103 18.38 6.22 1.85
CA GLU A 103 17.15 6.40 1.04
C GLU A 103 16.48 5.07 0.63
N GLU A 104 16.76 3.98 1.32
CA GLU A 104 16.13 2.68 1.05
C GLU A 104 14.62 2.76 1.27
N THR A 105 13.87 2.18 0.34
CA THR A 105 12.41 2.20 0.33
C THR A 105 11.87 0.78 0.31
N ARG A 106 10.62 0.63 0.74
CA ARG A 106 9.87 -0.62 0.64
C ARG A 106 8.38 -0.34 0.48
N ILE A 107 7.77 -0.97 -0.50
CA ILE A 107 6.33 -1.04 -0.68
C ILE A 107 5.94 -2.50 -0.50
N TYR A 108 5.13 -2.79 0.51
CA TYR A 108 4.79 -4.15 0.90
C TYR A 108 3.27 -4.30 1.07
N CYS A 109 2.68 -5.31 0.43
CA CYS A 109 1.27 -5.65 0.55
C CYS A 109 1.13 -7.12 0.96
N ASP A 110 0.45 -7.39 2.07
CA ASP A 110 0.18 -8.76 2.56
C ASP A 110 -1.21 -9.28 2.11
N GLY A 111 -1.90 -8.55 1.24
CA GLY A 111 -3.29 -8.81 0.82
C GLY A 111 -4.35 -8.26 1.78
N LYS A 112 -3.95 -7.68 2.91
CA LYS A 112 -4.83 -7.05 3.91
C LYS A 112 -4.46 -5.60 4.21
N ASN A 113 -3.17 -5.28 4.25
CA ASN A 113 -2.64 -3.94 4.45
C ASN A 113 -1.58 -3.64 3.39
N LEU A 114 -1.50 -2.38 3.01
CA LEU A 114 -0.40 -1.84 2.22
C LEU A 114 0.50 -1.05 3.17
N LEU A 115 1.81 -1.30 3.13
CA LEU A 115 2.84 -0.54 3.82
C LEU A 115 3.71 0.18 2.78
N ILE A 116 3.84 1.49 2.93
CA ILE A 116 4.72 2.33 2.13
C ILE A 116 5.67 3.01 3.09
N ILE A 117 6.94 2.63 3.07
CA ILE A 117 7.90 3.03 4.09
C ILE A 117 9.30 3.16 3.48
N GLY A 118 10.13 4.00 4.08
CA GLY A 118 11.55 4.00 3.77
C GLY A 118 12.38 4.57 4.91
N LYS A 119 13.67 4.67 4.67
CA LYS A 119 14.63 5.23 5.62
C LYS A 119 14.51 6.75 5.66
N ASP A 120 13.99 7.24 6.78
CA ASP A 120 13.94 8.67 7.09
C ASP A 120 15.01 9.03 8.13
N VAL A 121 15.76 10.10 7.90
CA VAL A 121 16.83 10.54 8.81
C VAL A 121 16.77 12.05 9.02
N LEU A 122 16.60 12.46 10.27
CA LEU A 122 16.84 13.85 10.69
C LEU A 122 18.29 14.03 11.12
N ARG A 123 18.91 15.12 10.67
CA ARG A 123 20.24 15.53 11.11
C ARG A 123 20.19 16.93 11.72
N GLY A 124 20.73 17.05 12.93
CA GLY A 124 20.68 18.28 13.72
C GLY A 124 19.79 18.12 14.95
N GLN A 125 19.53 19.22 15.66
CA GLN A 125 18.71 19.22 16.88
C GLN A 125 17.78 20.43 16.92
N GLY A 126 16.59 20.25 17.48
CA GLY A 126 15.61 21.33 17.64
C GLY A 126 15.20 21.95 16.30
N LYS A 127 15.08 23.29 16.27
CA LYS A 127 14.59 24.04 15.09
C LYS A 127 15.52 24.01 13.88
N THR A 128 16.75 23.52 14.01
CA THR A 128 17.73 23.42 12.91
C THR A 128 17.85 22.00 12.35
N ALA A 129 17.06 21.05 12.87
CA ALA A 129 17.02 19.70 12.33
C ALA A 129 16.52 19.74 10.88
N LEU A 130 17.29 19.13 9.98
CA LEU A 130 16.96 18.97 8.58
C LEU A 130 16.80 17.50 8.26
N GLN A 131 15.73 17.15 7.56
CA GLN A 131 15.55 15.81 7.05
C GLN A 131 16.52 15.61 5.89
N ARG A 132 17.46 14.68 6.07
CA ARG A 132 18.52 14.34 5.11
C ARG A 132 18.16 13.14 4.26
N GLU A 133 17.41 12.21 4.83
CA GLU A 133 16.88 11.07 4.08
C GLU A 133 15.35 11.09 4.17
N SER A 134 14.70 10.86 3.03
CA SER A 134 13.25 10.94 2.87
C SER A 134 12.69 9.69 2.19
N GLY A 135 13.20 8.52 2.59
CA GLY A 135 12.87 7.25 1.95
C GLY A 135 11.36 6.99 1.93
N THR A 136 10.63 7.36 2.98
CA THR A 136 9.16 7.19 2.97
C THR A 136 8.49 8.08 1.93
N ALA A 137 8.92 9.34 1.81
CA ALA A 137 8.38 10.25 0.79
C ALA A 137 8.68 9.74 -0.63
N ASN A 138 9.91 9.26 -0.85
CA ASN A 138 10.31 8.63 -2.10
C ASN A 138 9.43 7.41 -2.43
N ALA A 139 9.20 6.52 -1.46
CA ALA A 139 8.33 5.36 -1.60
C ALA A 139 6.88 5.73 -1.96
N ILE A 140 6.35 6.80 -1.35
CA ILE A 140 5.02 7.31 -1.66
C ILE A 140 4.93 7.80 -3.11
N TYR A 141 5.89 8.62 -3.56
CA TYR A 141 5.87 9.10 -4.95
C TYR A 141 6.12 7.98 -5.96
N THR A 142 6.96 6.99 -5.63
CA THR A 142 7.10 5.76 -6.42
C THR A 142 5.78 5.02 -6.54
N PHE A 143 5.05 4.83 -5.44
CA PHE A 143 3.75 4.16 -5.46
C PHE A 143 2.71 4.92 -6.29
N LEU A 144 2.63 6.24 -6.11
CA LEU A 144 1.75 7.12 -6.89
C LEU A 144 2.05 7.01 -8.40
N GLN A 145 3.32 6.96 -8.77
CA GLN A 145 3.73 6.85 -10.17
C GLN A 145 3.49 5.44 -10.72
N ASP A 146 4.09 4.43 -10.11
CA ASP A 146 4.21 3.11 -10.73
C ASP A 146 2.94 2.28 -10.57
N ASP A 147 2.21 2.44 -9.46
CA ASP A 147 1.03 1.64 -9.15
C ASP A 147 -0.28 2.40 -9.41
N LEU A 148 -0.29 3.72 -9.24
CA LEU A 148 -1.48 4.57 -9.46
C LEU A 148 -1.47 5.31 -10.79
N GLY A 149 -0.35 5.29 -11.52
CA GLY A 149 -0.26 5.87 -12.86
C GLY A 149 -0.17 7.40 -12.89
N VAL A 150 0.08 8.07 -11.77
CA VAL A 150 0.25 9.53 -11.74
C VAL A 150 1.51 9.93 -12.51
N ARG A 151 1.44 10.99 -13.32
CA ARG A 151 2.60 11.52 -14.06
C ARG A 151 2.77 13.01 -13.78
N TRP A 152 4.01 13.40 -13.49
CA TRP A 152 4.41 14.80 -13.32
C TRP A 152 5.43 15.18 -14.41
N LEU A 153 4.97 15.88 -15.44
CA LEU A 153 5.82 16.38 -16.52
C LEU A 153 6.50 17.71 -16.16
N TRP A 154 5.80 18.55 -15.40
CA TRP A 154 6.31 19.80 -14.80
C TRP A 154 5.47 20.21 -13.60
N PRO A 155 5.95 21.15 -12.77
CA PRO A 155 5.23 21.56 -11.57
C PRO A 155 3.85 22.19 -11.88
N GLY A 156 2.86 21.85 -11.06
CA GLY A 156 1.51 22.41 -11.11
C GLY A 156 0.50 21.54 -11.85
N GLU A 157 -0.77 21.93 -11.77
CA GLU A 157 -1.90 21.15 -12.29
C GLU A 157 -1.79 20.86 -13.80
N LEU A 158 -1.30 21.82 -14.60
CA LEU A 158 -1.14 21.62 -16.05
C LEU A 158 -0.10 20.56 -16.43
N GLY A 159 0.85 20.28 -15.54
CA GLY A 159 1.90 19.27 -15.76
C GLY A 159 1.61 17.96 -15.05
N THR A 160 0.45 17.83 -14.41
CA THR A 160 0.06 16.67 -13.63
C THR A 160 -1.05 15.91 -14.35
N ASP A 161 -0.76 14.67 -14.75
CA ASP A 161 -1.75 13.75 -15.31
C ASP A 161 -2.11 12.71 -14.25
N CYS A 162 -3.41 12.59 -13.96
CA CYS A 162 -3.97 11.69 -12.96
C CYS A 162 -5.06 10.83 -13.61
N PRO A 163 -4.88 9.50 -13.69
CA PRO A 163 -5.93 8.65 -14.24
C PRO A 163 -7.17 8.71 -13.35
N GLN A 164 -8.33 8.48 -13.96
CA GLN A 164 -9.59 8.34 -13.23
C GLN A 164 -9.94 6.86 -13.15
N LEU A 165 -10.04 6.33 -11.94
CA LEU A 165 -10.27 4.91 -11.69
C LEU A 165 -11.47 4.74 -10.76
N GLU A 166 -12.42 3.89 -11.14
CA GLU A 166 -13.55 3.55 -10.27
C GLU A 166 -13.14 2.58 -9.15
N ARG A 167 -12.07 1.79 -9.39
CA ARG A 167 -11.58 0.73 -8.52
C ARG A 167 -10.10 0.53 -8.70
N LEU A 168 -9.40 0.19 -7.61
CA LEU A 168 -8.02 -0.28 -7.64
C LEU A 168 -7.82 -1.37 -6.58
N SER A 169 -7.19 -2.46 -6.98
CA SER A 169 -6.76 -3.54 -6.08
C SER A 169 -5.29 -3.82 -6.29
N ILE A 170 -4.58 -4.11 -5.20
CA ILE A 170 -3.15 -4.40 -5.20
C ILE A 170 -2.95 -5.85 -4.80
N ALA A 171 -2.38 -6.65 -5.71
CA ALA A 171 -1.94 -7.99 -5.39
C ALA A 171 -0.83 -7.95 -4.32
N PRO A 172 -0.68 -9.00 -3.50
CA PRO A 172 0.44 -9.07 -2.57
C PRO A 172 1.78 -8.88 -3.27
N LEU A 173 2.61 -8.02 -2.71
CA LEU A 173 3.87 -7.60 -3.31
C LEU A 173 4.88 -7.18 -2.24
N ASP A 174 6.15 -7.20 -2.63
CA ASP A 174 7.28 -6.77 -1.81
C ASP A 174 8.36 -6.21 -2.75
N LYS A 175 8.48 -4.89 -2.81
CA LYS A 175 9.40 -4.21 -3.73
C LYS A 175 10.09 -3.01 -3.07
#